data_AF-A0A0D2XE61-F1
#
_entry.id   AF-A0A0D2XE61-F1
#
_cell.length_a   1.000
_cell.length_b   1.000
_cell.length_c   1.000
_cell.angle_alpha   90.00
_cell.angle_beta   90.00
_cell.angle_gamma   90.00
#
_symmetry.space_group_name_H-M   'P 1'
#
loop_
_entity.id
_entity.type
_entity.pdbx_description
1 polymer ?
#
loop_
_entity_poly.entity_id
_entity_poly.type
_entity_poly.pdbx_seq_one_letter_code
_entity_poly.pdbx_strand_id
1 'polypeptide(L)'
;MGRKTWDSIPTKFRPLKDRLNIVISRSAPSKLPGKVEPSEPVRVQSLELALQYARAHSDVGRIFVIGGAQIYDAALRLPEARRILLTSIERDFDCDTFFPVDLKDGSWERKSREELQEWTGEEIEEGGQEEAGTKYEFQMWEKHD
;
A
#
# COMPACT_ATOMS: atom_id res chain seq x y z
N MET A 1 -2.72 -6.80 -0.06
CA MET A 1 -1.47 -7.09 -0.82
C MET A 1 -1.68 -8.25 -1.76
N GLY A 2 -0.80 -8.44 -2.75
CA GLY A 2 -0.85 -9.58 -3.67
C GLY A 2 -0.18 -10.83 -3.10
N ARG A 3 -0.54 -12.00 -3.64
CA ARG A 3 0.03 -13.30 -3.25
C ARG A 3 1.57 -13.32 -3.26
N LYS A 4 2.21 -12.82 -4.33
CA LYS A 4 3.69 -12.81 -4.43
C LYS A 4 4.35 -11.98 -3.33
N THR A 5 3.77 -10.81 -3.01
CA THR A 5 4.24 -9.96 -1.90
C THR A 5 4.09 -10.67 -0.56
N TRP A 6 2.94 -11.31 -0.32
CA TRP A 6 2.73 -12.11 0.89
C TRP A 6 3.75 -13.25 1.05
N ASP A 7 4.07 -13.93 -0.06
CA ASP A 7 5.05 -15.03 -0.06
C ASP A 7 6.48 -14.55 0.15
N SER A 8 6.80 -13.29 -0.20
CA SER A 8 8.11 -12.69 0.03
C SER A 8 8.37 -12.27 1.47
N ILE A 9 7.32 -12.10 2.29
CA ILE A 9 7.46 -11.77 3.71
C ILE A 9 7.89 -13.04 4.46
N PRO A 10 9.01 -13.03 5.22
CA PRO A 10 9.43 -14.20 5.99
C PRO A 10 8.31 -14.69 6.93
N THR A 11 8.18 -16.01 7.07
CA THR A 11 7.07 -16.64 7.81
C THR A 11 6.93 -16.15 9.25
N LYS A 12 8.04 -15.82 9.91
CA LYS A 12 8.06 -15.26 11.28
C LYS A 12 7.55 -13.83 11.40
N PHE A 13 7.46 -13.10 10.29
CA PHE A 13 7.01 -11.70 10.23
C PHE A 13 5.63 -11.54 9.59
N ARG A 14 4.95 -12.64 9.25
CA ARG A 14 3.58 -12.64 8.75
C ARG A 14 2.66 -13.44 9.68
N PRO A 15 1.39 -13.04 9.87
CA PRO A 15 0.77 -11.81 9.38
C PRO A 15 1.41 -10.55 9.99
N LEU A 16 1.26 -9.42 9.29
CA LEU A 16 1.74 -8.14 9.79
C LEU A 16 0.98 -7.77 11.07
N LYS A 17 1.70 -7.66 12.19
CA LYS A 17 1.12 -7.41 13.51
C LYS A 17 0.24 -6.16 13.53
N ASP A 18 -0.82 -6.21 14.35
CA ASP A 18 -1.75 -5.11 14.66
C ASP A 18 -2.52 -4.59 13.42
N ARG A 19 -2.62 -5.41 12.36
CA ARG A 19 -3.26 -5.06 11.10
C ARG A 19 -4.11 -6.21 10.57
N LEU A 20 -5.24 -5.86 9.94
CA LEU A 20 -5.99 -6.80 9.10
C LEU A 20 -5.21 -7.08 7.80
N ASN A 21 -4.76 -8.33 7.64
CA ASN A 21 -3.99 -8.73 6.47
C ASN A 21 -4.91 -9.36 5.42
N ILE A 22 -5.05 -8.72 4.26
CA ILE A 22 -5.83 -9.26 3.13
C ILE A 22 -4.88 -9.58 1.96
N VAL A 23 -4.91 -10.83 1.51
CA VAL A 23 -4.10 -11.37 0.41
C VAL A 23 -4.99 -11.67 -0.79
N ILE A 24 -4.65 -11.04 -1.91
CA ILE A 24 -5.37 -11.18 -3.17
C ILE A 24 -4.70 -12.26 -4.03
N SER A 25 -5.46 -13.28 -4.41
CA SER A 25 -5.01 -14.37 -5.29
C SER A 25 -6.14 -14.85 -6.19
N ARG A 26 -5.86 -15.07 -7.48
CA ARG A 26 -6.84 -15.62 -8.43
C ARG A 26 -7.35 -17.03 -8.04
N SER A 27 -6.56 -17.76 -7.25
CA SER A 27 -6.90 -19.09 -6.73
C SER A 27 -7.70 -19.06 -5.42
N ALA A 28 -7.95 -17.88 -4.84
CA ALA A 28 -8.76 -17.75 -3.65
C ALA A 28 -10.26 -17.96 -3.96
N PRO A 29 -11.08 -18.32 -2.96
CA PRO A 29 -12.53 -18.41 -3.13
C PRO A 29 -13.14 -17.11 -3.67
N SER A 30 -14.15 -17.24 -4.52
CA SER A 30 -14.92 -16.11 -5.08
C SER A 30 -15.90 -15.49 -4.10
N LYS A 31 -16.17 -16.16 -2.97
CA LYS A 31 -17.06 -15.68 -1.90
C LYS A 31 -16.23 -15.03 -0.81
N LEU A 32 -16.82 -14.02 -0.16
CA LEU A 32 -16.22 -13.46 1.04
C LEU A 32 -16.04 -14.55 2.09
N PRO A 33 -14.84 -14.69 2.67
CA PRO A 33 -14.63 -15.58 3.80
C PRO A 33 -15.39 -15.05 5.02
N GLY A 34 -15.70 -15.95 5.96
CA GLY A 34 -16.16 -15.57 7.29
C GLY A 34 -15.04 -14.95 8.12
N LYS A 35 -15.26 -14.85 9.43
CA LYS A 35 -14.22 -14.38 10.36
C LYS A 35 -13.00 -15.31 10.29
N VAL A 36 -11.84 -14.74 9.99
CA VAL A 36 -10.55 -15.44 9.96
C VAL A 36 -9.82 -15.20 11.28
N GLU A 37 -9.12 -16.22 11.77
CA GLU A 37 -8.28 -16.09 12.96
C GLU A 37 -7.17 -15.03 12.74
N PRO A 38 -6.78 -14.24 13.76
CA PRO A 38 -5.74 -13.23 13.62
C PRO A 38 -4.38 -13.76 13.16
N SER A 39 -4.14 -15.07 13.29
CA SER A 39 -2.91 -15.74 12.87
C SER A 39 -2.81 -16.01 11.37
N GLU A 40 -3.89 -15.84 10.60
CA GLU A 40 -3.94 -16.12 9.17
C GLU A 40 -4.39 -14.88 8.36
N PRO A 41 -3.92 -14.70 7.11
CA PRO A 41 -4.46 -13.67 6.27
C PRO A 41 -5.85 -14.05 5.77
N VAL A 42 -6.68 -13.04 5.56
CA VAL A 42 -7.89 -13.16 4.78
C VAL A 42 -7.51 -13.31 3.31
N ARG A 43 -8.05 -14.33 2.63
CA ARG A 43 -7.76 -14.58 1.21
C ARG A 43 -8.99 -14.28 0.37
N VAL A 44 -8.82 -13.44 -0.65
CA VAL A 44 -9.89 -13.02 -1.56
C VAL A 44 -9.41 -13.02 -3.00
N GLN A 45 -10.36 -13.13 -3.94
CA GLN A 45 -10.03 -13.27 -5.35
C GLN A 45 -9.73 -11.95 -6.07
N SER A 46 -10.19 -10.82 -5.53
CA SER A 46 -10.08 -9.50 -6.19
C SER A 46 -9.94 -8.33 -5.21
N LEU A 47 -9.64 -7.13 -5.72
CA LEU A 47 -9.56 -5.90 -4.93
C LEU A 47 -10.94 -5.49 -4.40
N GLU A 48 -11.99 -5.69 -5.20
CA GLU A 48 -13.37 -5.36 -4.82
C GLU A 48 -13.80 -6.18 -3.61
N LEU A 49 -13.51 -7.49 -3.61
CA LEU A 49 -13.76 -8.35 -2.45
C LEU A 49 -12.89 -7.96 -1.24
N ALA A 50 -11.64 -7.54 -1.47
CA ALA A 50 -10.78 -7.04 -0.39
C ALA A 50 -11.37 -5.78 0.27
N LEU A 51 -11.84 -4.82 -0.53
CA LEU A 51 -12.49 -3.61 -0.04
C LEU A 51 -13.80 -3.91 0.67
N GLN A 52 -14.63 -4.81 0.13
CA GLN A 52 -15.88 -5.22 0.76
C GLN A 52 -15.63 -5.89 2.11
N TYR A 53 -14.63 -6.79 2.19
CA TYR A 53 -14.25 -7.44 3.44
C TYR A 53 -13.76 -6.42 4.46
N ALA A 54 -12.83 -5.53 4.06
CA ALA A 54 -12.27 -4.53 4.96
C ALA A 54 -13.34 -3.56 5.51
N ARG A 55 -14.26 -3.09 4.65
CA ARG A 55 -15.35 -2.18 5.06
C ARG A 55 -16.38 -2.84 5.99
N ALA A 56 -16.50 -4.16 5.98
CA ALA A 56 -17.38 -4.90 6.89
C ALA A 56 -16.82 -5.00 8.33
N HIS A 57 -15.55 -4.59 8.55
CA HIS A 57 -14.88 -4.64 9.85
C HIS A 57 -14.81 -3.23 10.44
N SER A 58 -15.59 -2.98 11.49
CA SER A 58 -15.73 -1.64 12.10
C SER A 58 -14.47 -1.13 12.81
N ASP A 59 -13.52 -2.03 13.12
CA ASP A 59 -12.22 -1.74 13.72
C ASP A 59 -11.16 -1.30 12.70
N VAL A 60 -11.47 -1.33 11.40
CA VAL A 60 -10.55 -0.89 10.34
C VAL A 60 -10.68 0.61 10.11
N GLY A 61 -9.64 1.36 10.49
CA GLY A 61 -9.60 2.82 10.28
C GLY A 61 -9.18 3.24 8.86
N ARG A 62 -8.10 2.64 8.31
CA ARG A 62 -7.55 2.98 6.98
C ARG A 62 -7.17 1.70 6.23
N ILE A 63 -7.36 1.71 4.92
CA ILE A 63 -7.01 0.58 4.03
C ILE A 63 -5.75 0.97 3.25
N PHE A 64 -4.72 0.14 3.34
CA PHE A 64 -3.46 0.35 2.62
C PHE A 64 -3.19 -0.76 1.61
N VAL A 65 -2.87 -0.37 0.38
CA VAL A 65 -2.32 -1.28 -0.63
C VAL A 65 -0.81 -1.25 -0.53
N ILE A 66 -0.22 -2.33 -0.03
CA ILE A 66 1.24 -2.46 0.12
C ILE A 66 1.90 -3.25 -1.03
N GLY A 67 1.25 -3.23 -2.20
CA GLY A 67 1.77 -3.83 -3.44
C GLY A 67 1.47 -5.32 -3.63
N GLY A 68 2.16 -6.00 -4.56
CA GLY A 68 3.22 -5.47 -5.45
C GLY A 68 2.69 -4.79 -6.73
N ALA A 69 3.52 -4.66 -7.76
CA ALA A 69 3.25 -3.89 -8.99
C ALA A 69 1.87 -4.14 -9.62
N GLN A 70 1.45 -5.40 -9.80
CA GLN A 70 0.13 -5.72 -10.36
C GLN A 70 -1.03 -5.23 -9.48
N ILE A 71 -0.84 -5.24 -8.16
CA ILE A 71 -1.85 -4.76 -7.22
C ILE A 71 -1.84 -3.24 -7.14
N TYR A 72 -0.67 -2.59 -7.24
CA TYR A 72 -0.60 -1.14 -7.38
C TYR A 72 -1.33 -0.68 -8.64
N ASP A 73 -1.05 -1.29 -9.80
CA ASP A 73 -1.69 -0.93 -11.08
C ASP A 73 -3.21 -1.08 -11.01
N ALA A 74 -3.69 -2.21 -10.49
CA ALA A 74 -5.11 -2.45 -10.35
C ALA A 74 -5.77 -1.49 -9.33
N ALA A 75 -5.09 -1.20 -8.21
CA ALA A 75 -5.64 -0.33 -7.17
C ALA A 75 -5.72 1.14 -7.61
N LEU A 76 -4.72 1.66 -8.32
CA LEU A 76 -4.67 3.07 -8.73
C LEU A 76 -5.76 3.43 -9.75
N ARG A 77 -6.32 2.44 -10.44
CA ARG A 77 -7.48 2.58 -11.33
C ARG A 77 -8.81 2.70 -10.57
N LEU A 78 -8.85 2.35 -9.30
CA LEU A 78 -10.05 2.45 -8.48
C LEU A 78 -10.27 3.90 -8.02
N PRO A 79 -11.53 4.36 -7.95
CA PRO A 79 -11.85 5.67 -7.39
C PRO A 79 -11.50 5.75 -5.89
N GLU A 80 -11.46 4.62 -5.18
CA GLU A 80 -11.05 4.56 -3.77
C GLU A 80 -9.59 4.95 -3.52
N ALA A 81 -8.71 4.85 -4.51
CA ALA A 81 -7.29 5.13 -4.35
C ALA A 81 -7.04 6.65 -4.33
N ARG A 82 -7.27 7.25 -3.15
CA ARG A 82 -7.21 8.71 -2.96
C ARG A 82 -5.79 9.25 -2.78
N ARG A 83 -4.86 8.43 -2.30
CA ARG A 83 -3.54 8.88 -1.85
C ARG A 83 -2.45 7.85 -2.09
N ILE A 84 -1.26 8.34 -2.46
CA ILE A 84 -0.02 7.58 -2.53
C ILE A 84 0.93 8.12 -1.45
N LEU A 85 1.45 7.22 -0.63
CA LEU A 85 2.60 7.50 0.24
C LEU A 85 3.82 6.90 -0.45
N LEU A 86 4.75 7.75 -0.85
CA LEU A 86 5.91 7.39 -1.65
C LEU A 86 7.18 7.68 -0.86
N THR A 87 8.04 6.67 -0.73
CA THR A 87 9.45 6.89 -0.37
C THR A 87 10.23 7.09 -1.67
N SER A 88 10.60 8.33 -1.97
CA SER A 88 11.37 8.70 -3.16
C SER A 88 12.85 8.50 -2.87
N ILE A 89 13.45 7.46 -3.45
CA ILE A 89 14.87 7.13 -3.26
C ILE A 89 15.71 7.92 -4.28
N GLU A 90 16.69 8.69 -3.82
CA GLU A 90 17.54 9.55 -4.64
C GLU A 90 18.74 8.79 -5.24
N ARG A 91 18.49 7.57 -5.73
CA ARG A 91 19.52 6.71 -6.32
C ARG A 91 18.89 5.67 -7.23
N ASP A 92 19.54 5.45 -8.37
CA ASP A 92 19.15 4.39 -9.30
C ASP A 92 19.74 3.03 -8.89
N PHE A 93 18.94 1.99 -9.06
CA PHE A 93 19.32 0.59 -8.85
C PHE A 93 18.84 -0.27 -10.02
N ASP A 94 19.53 -1.38 -10.25
CA ASP A 94 19.12 -2.34 -11.26
C ASP A 94 17.81 -3.03 -10.83
N CYS A 95 16.76 -2.92 -11.65
CA CYS A 95 15.42 -3.37 -11.32
C CYS A 95 14.61 -3.77 -12.56
N ASP A 96 13.64 -4.66 -12.38
CA ASP A 96 12.79 -5.21 -13.44
C ASP A 96 11.30 -4.83 -13.27
N THR A 97 10.98 -4.11 -12.20
CA THR A 97 9.61 -3.83 -11.76
C THR A 97 9.48 -2.35 -11.43
N PHE A 98 8.55 -1.67 -12.09
CA PHE A 98 8.36 -0.23 -11.99
C PHE A 98 7.00 0.13 -11.37
N PHE A 99 6.93 1.30 -10.74
CA PHE A 99 5.66 1.86 -10.27
C PHE A 99 4.78 2.24 -11.49
N PRO A 100 3.47 1.93 -11.47
CA PRO A 100 2.66 1.90 -12.69
C PRO A 100 2.08 3.26 -13.13
N VAL A 101 2.46 4.36 -12.48
CA VAL A 101 1.92 5.70 -12.75
C VAL A 101 3.07 6.72 -12.84
N ASP A 102 2.97 7.62 -13.81
CA ASP A 102 3.78 8.83 -13.87
C ASP A 102 3.10 9.94 -13.06
N LEU A 103 3.67 10.28 -11.91
CA LEU A 103 3.12 11.31 -11.02
C LEU A 103 3.20 12.74 -11.60
N LYS A 104 3.86 12.91 -12.75
CA LYS A 104 3.98 14.20 -13.45
C LYS A 104 2.90 14.43 -14.51
N ASP A 105 2.00 13.47 -14.72
CA ASP A 105 0.95 13.55 -15.74
C ASP A 105 -0.20 14.51 -15.38
N GLY A 106 -0.16 15.09 -14.18
CA GLY A 106 -1.18 16.01 -13.67
C GLY A 106 -2.40 15.33 -13.06
N SER A 107 -2.41 14.00 -12.92
CA SER A 107 -3.45 13.26 -12.20
C SER A 107 -3.25 13.23 -10.68
N TRP A 108 -2.05 13.58 -10.22
CA TRP A 108 -1.65 13.56 -8.82
C TRP A 108 -0.98 14.88 -8.41
N GLU A 109 -1.38 15.39 -7.26
CA GLU A 109 -0.80 16.56 -6.63
C GLU A 109 0.11 16.14 -5.48
N ARG A 110 1.36 16.61 -5.50
CA ARG A 110 2.27 16.44 -4.36
C ARG A 110 1.84 17.38 -3.24
N LYS A 111 1.59 16.82 -2.05
CA LYS A 111 1.22 17.56 -0.84
C LYS A 111 2.45 18.04 -0.09
N SER A 112 2.27 19.07 0.76
CA SER A 112 3.36 19.61 1.55
C SER A 112 3.84 18.61 2.62
N ARG A 113 5.03 18.85 3.15
CA ARG A 113 5.55 18.08 4.29
C ARG A 113 4.62 18.20 5.49
N GLU A 114 4.11 19.39 5.77
CA GLU A 114 3.22 19.66 6.90
C GLU A 114 1.91 18.86 6.78
N GLU A 115 1.31 18.82 5.58
CA GLU A 115 0.13 18.00 5.31
C GLU A 115 0.42 16.50 5.49
N LEU A 116 1.59 16.03 5.05
CA LEU A 116 2.01 14.64 5.24
C LEU A 116 2.21 14.29 6.72
N GLN A 117 2.88 15.16 7.50
CA GLN A 117 3.07 14.98 8.94
C GLN A 117 1.73 14.97 9.68
N GLU A 118 0.84 15.92 9.37
CA GLU A 118 -0.51 15.96 9.97
C GLU A 118 -1.28 14.67 9.69
N TRP A 119 -1.22 14.18 8.44
CA TRP A 119 -1.98 13.00 8.05
C TRP A 119 -1.43 11.70 8.64
N THR A 120 -0.10 11.57 8.72
CA THR A 120 0.58 10.38 9.25
C THR A 120 0.68 10.39 10.77
N GLY A 121 0.76 11.56 11.39
CA GLY A 121 1.13 11.74 12.80
C GLY A 121 2.63 11.52 13.07
N GLU A 122 3.45 11.44 12.02
CA GLU A 122 4.90 11.21 12.11
C GLU A 122 5.66 12.52 11.97
N GLU A 123 6.81 12.63 12.65
CA GLU A 123 7.77 13.73 12.42
C GLU A 123 8.65 13.42 11.21
N ILE A 124 8.78 14.37 10.29
CA ILE A 124 9.51 14.21 9.04
C ILE A 124 10.55 15.31 8.91
N GLU A 125 11.82 14.90 8.85
CA GLU A 125 12.95 15.81 8.76
C GLU A 125 12.97 16.62 7.46
N GLU A 126 13.41 17.88 7.56
CA GLU A 126 13.65 18.71 6.39
C GLU A 126 14.86 18.21 5.60
N GLY A 127 14.73 18.09 4.28
CA GLY A 127 15.83 17.67 3.42
C GLY A 127 15.99 16.14 3.28
N GLY A 128 15.04 15.36 3.79
CA GLY A 128 15.02 13.90 3.65
C GLY A 128 15.84 13.17 4.69
N GLN A 129 16.02 11.86 4.49
CA GLN A 129 16.79 10.98 5.35
C GLN A 129 17.89 10.28 4.55
N GLU A 130 18.94 9.82 5.23
CA GLU A 130 19.99 9.01 4.62
C GLU A 130 20.23 7.75 5.44
N GLU A 131 20.12 6.59 4.79
CA GLU A 131 20.43 5.30 5.38
C GLU A 131 21.38 4.53 4.47
N ALA A 132 22.46 3.98 5.04
CA ALA A 132 23.46 3.20 4.30
C ALA A 132 24.00 3.89 3.03
N GLY A 133 24.15 5.23 3.06
CA GLY A 133 24.61 6.03 1.92
C GLY A 133 23.57 6.20 0.82
N THR A 134 22.29 5.98 1.12
CA THR A 134 21.17 6.19 0.20
C THR A 134 20.23 7.21 0.79
N LYS A 135 20.09 8.35 0.09
CA LYS A 135 19.15 9.41 0.46
C LYS A 135 17.75 9.06 -0.03
N TYR A 136 16.75 9.39 0.78
CA TYR A 136 15.35 9.27 0.40
C TYR A 136 14.48 10.31 1.07
N GLU A 137 13.32 10.58 0.47
CA GLU A 137 12.34 11.52 0.98
C GLU A 137 10.97 10.85 1.10
N PHE A 138 10.25 11.10 2.19
CA PHE A 138 8.84 10.73 2.30
C PHE A 138 7.96 11.77 1.63
N GLN A 139 7.09 11.32 0.74
CA GLN A 139 6.19 12.15 -0.03
C GLN A 139 4.75 11.64 0.12
N MET A 140 3.81 12.58 0.08
CA MET A 140 2.38 12.29 -0.02
C MET A 140 1.84 12.90 -1.31
N TRP A 141 1.11 12.11 -2.07
CA TRP A 141 0.44 12.55 -3.29
C TRP A 141 -1.05 12.27 -3.19
N GLU A 142 -1.88 13.21 -3.59
CA GLU A 142 -3.34 13.04 -3.65
C GLU A 142 -3.82 13.08 -5.08
N LYS A 143 -4.82 12.25 -5.39
CA LYS A 143 -5.42 12.19 -6.72
C LYS A 143 -6.23 13.48 -6.94
N HIS A 144 -6.12 14.08 -8.12
CA HIS A 144 -7.05 15.13 -8.53
C HIS A 144 -8.45 14.54 -8.69
N ASP A 145 -9.47 15.25 -8.18
CA ASP A 145 -10.89 14.92 -8.36
C ASP A 145 -11.33 15.11 -9.82
#